data_AF-A0A660YII0-F1
#
_entry.id   AF-A0A660YII0-F1
#
_cell.length_a   1.000
_cell.length_b   1.000
_cell.length_c   1.000
_cell.angle_alpha   90.00
_cell.angle_beta   90.00
_cell.angle_gamma   90.00
#
_symmetry.space_group_name_H-M   'P 1'
#
loop_
_entity.id
_entity.type
_entity.pdbx_description
1 polymer ?
#
loop_
_entity_poly.entity_id
_entity_poly.type
_entity_poly.pdbx_seq_one_letter_code
_entity_poly.pdbx_strand_id
1 'polypeptide(L)'
;MGGGPGYIMKPTFGYLLAFPVAAWMAGYVSERSSKKNGYFIGNLYAAIIIFFIGSVYFYILSNYFLDMSISVKTVLISGVVIFIPGEILKIISAAMLAKKLNKVLGSQLL
;
A
#
# COMPACT_ATOMS: atom_id res chain seq x y z
N MET A 1 -12.06 -5.58 16.08
CA MET A 1 -12.29 -6.98 15.69
C MET A 1 -12.52 -7.04 14.18
N GLY A 2 -11.54 -7.50 13.41
CA GLY A 2 -11.57 -7.42 11.95
C GLY A 2 -11.03 -8.70 11.32
N GLY A 3 -11.92 -9.57 10.88
CA GLY A 3 -11.59 -10.83 10.22
C GLY A 3 -12.87 -11.64 9.98
N GLY A 4 -12.86 -12.49 8.94
CA GLY A 4 -14.00 -13.30 8.50
C GLY A 4 -14.49 -12.93 7.09
N PRO A 5 -15.23 -13.81 6.40
CA PRO A 5 -15.69 -13.57 5.02
C PRO A 5 -16.52 -12.28 4.87
N GLY A 6 -17.29 -11.91 5.90
CA GLY A 6 -18.06 -10.67 5.92
C GLY A 6 -17.19 -9.40 5.92
N TYR A 7 -15.89 -9.50 6.15
CA TYR A 7 -14.96 -8.37 6.09
C TYR A 7 -14.76 -7.85 4.66
N ILE A 8 -15.07 -8.66 3.64
CA ILE A 8 -15.06 -8.24 2.23
C ILE A 8 -16.02 -7.07 2.02
N MET A 9 -17.16 -7.05 2.70
CA MET A 9 -18.16 -5.97 2.62
C MET A 9 -17.75 -4.69 3.35
N LYS A 10 -16.51 -4.57 3.84
CA LYS A 10 -16.00 -3.33 4.41
C LYS A 10 -15.24 -2.52 3.36
N PRO A 11 -15.54 -1.22 3.18
CA PRO A 11 -14.85 -0.38 2.20
C PRO A 11 -13.33 -0.36 2.34
N THR A 12 -12.82 -0.50 3.57
CA THR A 12 -11.38 -0.52 3.87
C THR A 12 -10.69 -1.83 3.48
N PHE A 13 -11.43 -2.88 3.11
CA PHE A 13 -10.85 -4.15 2.69
C PHE A 13 -10.08 -4.04 1.36
N GLY A 14 -10.44 -3.09 0.51
CA GLY A 14 -9.75 -2.85 -0.76
C GLY A 14 -8.25 -2.57 -0.62
N TYR A 15 -7.84 -1.90 0.46
CA TYR A 15 -6.42 -1.66 0.75
C TYR A 15 -5.68 -2.95 1.09
N LEU A 16 -6.37 -3.93 1.70
CA LEU A 16 -5.80 -5.25 1.97
C LEU A 16 -5.64 -6.08 0.69
N LEU A 17 -6.65 -6.03 -0.20
CA LEU A 17 -6.60 -6.69 -1.50
C LEU A 17 -5.46 -6.18 -2.39
N ALA A 18 -5.02 -4.94 -2.18
CA ALA A 18 -3.95 -4.34 -2.96
C ALA A 18 -2.54 -4.81 -2.55
N PHE A 19 -2.36 -5.36 -1.34
CA PHE A 19 -1.03 -5.74 -0.83
C PHE A 19 -0.27 -6.76 -1.68
N PRO A 20 -0.87 -7.85 -2.19
CA PRO A 20 -0.14 -8.81 -3.02
C PRO A 20 0.43 -8.18 -4.29
N VAL A 21 -0.37 -7.32 -4.96
CA VAL A 21 0.05 -6.61 -6.18
C VAL A 21 1.15 -5.59 -5.86
N ALA A 22 0.98 -4.86 -4.76
CA ALA A 22 1.95 -3.86 -4.30
C ALA A 22 3.29 -4.49 -3.91
N ALA A 23 3.27 -5.65 -3.23
CA ALA A 23 4.47 -6.39 -2.85
C ALA A 23 5.24 -6.91 -4.08
N TRP A 24 4.52 -7.47 -5.06
CA TRP A 24 5.13 -7.91 -6.32
C TRP A 24 5.78 -6.75 -7.08
N MET A 25 5.08 -5.60 -7.20
CA MET A 25 5.63 -4.41 -7.85
C MET A 25 6.84 -3.85 -7.10
N ALA A 26 6.80 -3.80 -5.76
CA ALA A 26 7.93 -3.34 -4.95
C ALA A 26 9.18 -4.18 -5.21
N GLY A 27 9.05 -5.52 -5.20
CA GLY A 27 10.14 -6.45 -5.51
C GLY A 27 10.70 -6.21 -6.90
N TYR A 28 9.83 -6.24 -7.91
CA TYR A 28 10.18 -6.05 -9.31
C TYR A 28 10.94 -4.75 -9.59
N VAL A 29 10.51 -3.63 -9.00
CA VAL A 29 11.18 -2.33 -9.14
C VAL A 29 12.49 -2.29 -8.38
N SER A 30 12.56 -2.93 -7.21
CA SER A 30 13.77 -2.96 -6.38
C SER A 30 14.90 -3.74 -7.03
N GLU A 31 14.60 -4.82 -7.77
CA GLU A 31 15.58 -5.63 -8.49
C GLU A 31 16.16 -4.93 -9.73
N ARG A 32 15.36 -4.08 -10.39
CA ARG A 32 15.71 -3.46 -11.68
C ARG A 32 16.28 -2.06 -11.59
N SER A 33 16.15 -1.42 -10.43
CA SER A 33 16.68 -0.10 -10.17
C SER A 33 18.02 -0.20 -9.43
N SER A 34 18.85 0.84 -9.51
CA SER A 34 20.12 0.89 -8.78
C SER A 34 19.91 0.57 -7.29
N LYS A 35 20.76 -0.30 -6.71
CA LYS A 35 20.63 -0.84 -5.35
C LYS A 35 20.36 0.19 -4.25
N LYS A 36 20.73 1.47 -4.44
CA LYS A 36 20.48 2.55 -3.46
C LYS A 36 19.08 3.16 -3.54
N ASN A 37 18.50 3.28 -4.74
CA ASN A 37 17.23 3.98 -4.95
C ASN A 37 16.06 3.04 -5.25
N GLY A 38 16.34 1.80 -5.67
CA GLY A 38 15.30 0.83 -6.04
C GLY A 38 14.32 0.51 -4.93
N TYR A 39 14.79 0.40 -3.69
CA TYR A 39 13.91 0.15 -2.53
C TYR A 39 12.95 1.32 -2.25
N PHE A 40 13.45 2.56 -2.35
CA PHE A 40 12.62 3.74 -2.12
C PHE A 40 11.56 3.90 -3.21
N ILE A 41 11.99 3.76 -4.47
CA ILE A 41 11.11 3.88 -5.64
C ILE A 41 10.07 2.74 -5.64
N GLY A 42 10.49 1.50 -5.38
CA GLY A 42 9.57 0.36 -5.29
C GLY A 42 8.52 0.54 -4.20
N ASN A 43 8.91 1.09 -3.05
CA ASN A 43 7.96 1.35 -1.96
C ASN A 43 6.98 2.49 -2.29
N LEU A 44 7.41 3.51 -3.03
CA LEU A 44 6.51 4.54 -3.54
C LEU A 44 5.47 3.96 -4.51
N TYR A 45 5.89 3.10 -5.44
CA TYR A 45 4.95 2.43 -6.36
C TYR A 45 3.97 1.53 -5.61
N ALA A 46 4.45 0.78 -4.62
CA ALA A 46 3.59 -0.03 -3.76
C ALA A 46 2.54 0.81 -3.04
N ALA A 47 2.93 1.94 -2.44
CA ALA A 47 1.99 2.85 -1.78
C ALA A 47 0.94 3.42 -2.75
N ILE A 48 1.35 3.80 -3.97
CA ILE A 48 0.43 4.27 -5.02
C ILE A 48 -0.58 3.17 -5.39
N ILE A 49 -0.12 1.94 -5.59
CA ILE A 49 -0.99 0.80 -5.93
C ILE A 49 -2.00 0.55 -4.80
N ILE A 50 -1.54 0.56 -3.54
CA ILE A 50 -2.40 0.35 -2.37
C ILE A 50 -3.47 1.43 -2.30
N PHE A 51 -3.09 2.71 -2.43
CA PHE A 51 -4.04 3.81 -2.37
C PHE A 51 -4.99 3.83 -3.55
N PHE A 52 -4.53 3.50 -4.75
CA PHE A 52 -5.36 3.49 -5.94
C PHE A 52 -6.41 2.37 -5.88
N ILE A 53 -5.97 1.12 -5.73
CA ILE A 53 -6.89 -0.04 -5.68
C ILE A 53 -7.82 0.06 -4.48
N GLY A 54 -7.28 0.45 -3.31
CA GLY A 54 -8.08 0.61 -2.10
C GLY A 54 -9.15 1.69 -2.22
N SER A 55 -8.82 2.85 -2.80
CA SER A 55 -9.79 3.95 -2.96
C SER A 55 -10.85 3.63 -4.03
N VAL A 56 -10.48 2.96 -5.12
CA VAL A 56 -11.43 2.49 -6.14
C VAL A 56 -12.42 1.50 -5.53
N TYR A 57 -11.92 0.50 -4.79
CA TYR A 57 -12.75 -0.46 -4.09
C TYR A 57 -13.66 0.21 -3.06
N PHE A 58 -13.12 1.15 -2.27
CA PHE A 58 -13.89 1.90 -1.28
C PHE A 58 -15.04 2.65 -1.94
N TYR A 59 -14.77 3.36 -3.04
CA TYR A 59 -15.77 4.17 -3.75
C TYR A 59 -16.88 3.30 -4.34
N ILE A 60 -16.50 2.21 -5.03
CA ILE A 60 -17.45 1.30 -5.65
C ILE A 60 -18.32 0.63 -4.59
N LEU A 61 -17.70 0.05 -3.56
CA LEU A 61 -18.43 -0.66 -2.52
C LEU A 61 -19.38 0.28 -1.75
N SER A 62 -18.92 1.48 -1.41
CA SER A 62 -19.73 2.41 -0.62
C SER A 62 -20.90 3.01 -1.39
N ASN A 63 -20.72 3.30 -2.69
CA ASN A 63 -21.77 3.93 -3.49
C ASN A 63 -22.70 2.94 -4.19
N TYR A 64 -22.19 1.78 -4.64
CA TYR A 64 -22.99 0.83 -5.41
C TYR A 64 -23.53 -0.34 -4.59
N PHE A 65 -22.89 -0.69 -3.47
CA PHE A 65 -23.32 -1.84 -2.65
C PHE A 65 -23.91 -1.43 -1.29
N LEU A 66 -23.53 -0.26 -0.76
CA LEU A 66 -23.95 0.21 0.57
C LEU A 66 -24.83 1.45 0.54
N ASP A 67 -25.15 1.99 -0.66
CA ASP A 67 -25.99 3.19 -0.88
C ASP A 67 -25.63 4.42 -0.03
N MET A 68 -24.37 4.53 0.41
CA MET A 68 -23.93 5.58 1.34
C MET A 68 -23.66 6.94 0.67
N SER A 69 -23.87 7.08 -0.64
CA SER A 69 -23.69 8.33 -1.42
C SER A 69 -22.43 9.12 -1.03
N ILE A 70 -21.27 8.44 -1.02
CA ILE A 70 -20.00 9.02 -0.59
C ILE A 70 -19.30 9.69 -1.76
N SER A 71 -18.99 10.99 -1.61
CA SER A 71 -18.24 11.75 -2.61
C SER A 71 -16.80 11.24 -2.78
N VAL A 72 -16.23 11.37 -3.98
CA VAL A 72 -14.82 11.03 -4.26
C VAL A 72 -13.86 11.78 -3.33
N LYS A 73 -14.19 13.02 -2.96
CA LYS A 73 -13.39 13.83 -2.02
C LYS A 73 -13.32 13.18 -0.64
N THR A 74 -14.45 12.66 -0.14
CA THR A 74 -14.50 11.95 1.16
C THR A 74 -13.66 10.68 1.10
N VAL A 75 -13.75 9.92 0.00
CA VAL A 75 -12.93 8.70 -0.18
C VAL A 75 -11.43 9.03 -0.19
N LEU A 76 -11.01 10.10 -0.86
CA LEU A 76 -9.60 10.50 -0.87
C LEU A 76 -9.13 11.00 0.49
N ILE A 77 -9.93 11.77 1.22
CA ILE A 77 -9.55 12.25 2.56
C ILE A 77 -9.45 11.07 3.53
N SER A 78 -10.52 10.27 3.61
CA SER A 78 -10.61 9.16 4.58
C SER A 78 -9.73 7.97 4.21
N GLY A 79 -9.49 7.74 2.92
CA GLY A 79 -8.80 6.58 2.37
C GLY A 79 -7.35 6.81 1.96
N VAL A 80 -6.92 8.07 1.81
CA VAL A 80 -5.55 8.40 1.41
C VAL A 80 -4.93 9.39 2.39
N VAL A 81 -5.52 10.57 2.56
CA VAL A 81 -4.89 11.68 3.31
C VAL A 81 -4.59 11.30 4.76
N ILE A 82 -5.52 10.64 5.45
CA ILE A 82 -5.33 10.22 6.85
C ILE A 82 -4.20 9.17 6.98
N PHE A 83 -3.95 8.38 5.93
CA PHE A 83 -2.96 7.30 5.95
C PHE A 83 -1.57 7.75 5.49
N ILE A 84 -1.45 8.85 4.75
CA ILE A 84 -0.15 9.39 4.29
C ILE A 84 0.89 9.53 5.42
N PRO A 85 0.57 10.11 6.59
CA PRO A 85 1.56 10.25 7.68
C PRO A 85 2.10 8.89 8.14
N GLY A 86 1.23 7.89 8.25
CA GLY A 86 1.61 6.53 8.60
C GLY A 86 2.46 5.86 7.52
N GLU A 87 2.14 6.07 6.25
CA GLU A 87 2.90 5.54 5.13
C GLU A 87 4.30 6.15 5.04
N ILE A 88 4.46 7.46 5.27
CA ILE A 88 5.78 8.11 5.31
C ILE A 88 6.67 7.46 6.38
N LEU A 89 6.13 7.25 7.59
CA LEU A 89 6.86 6.61 8.68
C LEU A 89 7.29 5.18 8.32
N LYS A 90 6.41 4.40 7.67
CA LYS A 90 6.74 3.05 7.21
C LYS A 90 7.80 3.07 6.11
N ILE A 91 7.72 3.98 5.16
CA ILE A 91 8.69 4.10 4.06
C ILE A 91 10.08 4.39 4.61
N ILE A 92 10.19 5.35 5.54
CA ILE A 92 11.45 5.69 6.21
C ILE A 92 11.99 4.48 6.98
N SER A 93 11.15 3.84 7.79
CA SER A 93 11.53 2.67 8.59
C SER A 93 12.00 1.50 7.71
N ALA A 94 11.25 1.21 6.64
CA ALA A 94 11.58 0.16 5.67
C ALA A 94 12.91 0.45 4.96
N ALA A 95 13.16 1.70 4.54
CA ALA A 95 14.42 2.08 3.90
C ALA A 95 15.63 1.94 4.86
N MET A 96 15.47 2.34 6.13
CA MET A 96 16.51 2.19 7.16
C MET A 96 16.82 0.71 7.43
N LEU A 97 15.77 -0.11 7.59
CA LEU A 97 15.90 -1.55 7.80
C LEU A 97 16.53 -2.24 6.59
N ALA A 98 16.08 -1.93 5.38
CA ALA A 98 16.63 -2.51 4.15
C ALA A 98 18.12 -2.22 3.99
N LYS A 99 18.58 -1.01 4.34
CA LYS A 99 20.01 -0.67 4.33
C LYS A 99 20.81 -1.44 5.38
N LYS A 100 20.27 -1.62 6.58
CA LYS A 100 20.92 -2.37 7.67
C LYS A 100 20.98 -3.86 7.37
N LEU A 101 19.89 -4.44 6.85
CA LEU A 101 19.79 -5.83 6.43
C LEU A 101 20.76 -6.13 5.29
N ASN A 102 20.82 -5.29 4.25
CA ASN A 102 21.78 -5.48 3.15
C ASN A 102 23.25 -5.48 3.61
N LYS A 103 23.58 -4.69 4.65
CA LYS A 103 24.93 -4.65 5.23
C LYS A 103 25.27 -5.93 6.01
N VAL A 104 24.27 -6.57 6.64
CA VAL A 104 24.45 -7.76 7.49
C VAL A 104 24.34 -9.07 6.71
N LEU A 105 23.43 -9.15 5.74
CA LEU A 105 23.15 -10.34 4.93
C LEU A 105 24.00 -10.45 3.66
N GLY A 106 24.95 -9.53 3.44
CA GLY A 106 25.99 -9.68 2.42
C GLY A 106 25.47 -9.94 1.01
N SER A 107 24.69 -9.03 0.42
CA SER A 107 24.34 -9.01 -1.02
C SER A 107 23.78 -10.29 -1.67
N GLN A 108 23.38 -11.32 -0.92
CA GLN A 108 23.04 -12.63 -1.48
C GLN A 108 21.58 -13.07 -1.31
N LEU A 109 20.69 -12.24 -0.75
CA LEU A 109 19.33 -12.69 -0.42
C LEU A 109 18.16 -11.94 -1.06
N LEU A 110 18.38 -10.95 -1.92
CA LEU A 110 17.39 -10.32 -2.80
C LEU A 110 18.09 -9.77 -4.04
#